data_AF-D9Q2F5-F1
#
_entry.id   AF-D9Q2F5-F1
#
_cell.length_a   1.000
_cell.length_b   1.000
_cell.length_c   1.000
_cell.angle_alpha   90.00
_cell.angle_beta   90.00
_cell.angle_gamma   90.00
#
_symmetry.space_group_name_H-M   'P 1'
#
loop_
_entity.id
_entity.type
_entity.pdbx_description
1 polymer ?
#
loop_
_entity_poly.entity_id
_entity_poly.type
_entity_poly.pdbx_seq_one_letter_code
_entity_poly.pdbx_strand_id
1 'polypeptide(L)'
;MRLNLDGRVYENPHMIVVGLKKLTGEISFGIVKIDGEFDALPQASSSEDVVEVSSGGTFESDVSGSGVISLNELEDGYIIEFSKVTIKFDVDETTGKVSIKVPRVGILKASKLLLDVGGNVSINLIVSPFVVGAITLSNDGKIKITAGDEVRITSELEDSSVGGSKQLQVQRASGRA
;
A
#
# COMPACT_ATOMS: atom_id res chain seq x y z
N MET A 1 16.98 10.35 -0.43
CA MET A 1 15.96 9.46 -1.01
C MET A 1 16.59 8.64 -2.11
N ARG A 2 16.18 7.39 -2.29
CA ARG A 2 16.48 6.59 -3.47
C ARG A 2 15.21 5.92 -3.95
N LEU A 3 14.71 6.35 -5.11
CA LEU A 3 13.60 5.69 -5.79
C LEU A 3 14.17 4.95 -7.00
N ASN A 4 13.99 3.64 -7.05
CA ASN A 4 14.48 2.77 -8.10
C ASN A 4 13.28 2.16 -8.83
N LEU A 5 13.11 2.49 -10.09
CA LEU A 5 11.99 2.02 -10.91
C LEU A 5 12.54 1.24 -12.10
N ASP A 6 12.26 -0.06 -12.17
CA ASP A 6 12.81 -0.98 -13.19
C ASP A 6 14.34 -0.84 -13.37
N GLY A 7 15.08 -0.68 -12.26
CA GLY A 7 16.55 -0.52 -12.28
C GLY A 7 17.04 0.90 -12.58
N ARG A 8 16.14 1.87 -12.83
CA ARG A 8 16.49 3.29 -13.02
C ARG A 8 16.33 4.05 -11.71
N VAL A 9 17.35 4.79 -11.32
CA VAL A 9 17.35 5.59 -10.09
C VAL A 9 16.87 7.01 -10.38
N TYR A 10 15.89 7.47 -9.59
CA TYR A 10 15.34 8.82 -9.59
C TYR A 10 15.67 9.50 -8.26
N GLU A 11 16.17 10.73 -8.34
CA GLU A 11 16.64 11.51 -7.19
C GLU A 11 15.87 12.83 -6.98
N ASN A 12 14.74 13.02 -7.67
CA ASN A 12 13.93 14.21 -7.52
C ASN A 12 13.17 14.22 -6.18
N PRO A 13 13.11 15.35 -5.44
CA PRO A 13 12.45 15.42 -4.14
C PRO A 13 10.93 15.22 -4.17
N HIS A 14 10.27 15.38 -5.31
CA HIS A 14 8.85 15.14 -5.52
C HIS A 14 8.64 14.19 -6.70
N MET A 15 8.16 13.00 -6.39
CA MET A 15 7.89 11.94 -7.37
C MET A 15 6.41 11.56 -7.36
N ILE A 16 5.82 11.44 -8.54
CA ILE A 16 4.55 10.75 -8.77
C ILE A 16 4.84 9.50 -9.60
N VAL A 17 4.40 8.35 -9.15
CA VAL A 17 4.60 7.07 -9.83
C VAL A 17 3.24 6.39 -10.01
N VAL A 18 2.89 5.98 -11.23
CA VAL A 18 1.56 5.44 -11.54
C VAL A 18 1.66 4.15 -12.35
N GLY A 19 0.96 3.11 -11.92
CA GLY A 19 0.84 1.85 -12.66
C GLY A 19 1.92 0.81 -12.33
N LEU A 20 2.53 0.90 -11.14
CA LEU A 20 3.44 -0.14 -10.67
C LEU A 20 2.68 -1.46 -10.47
N LYS A 21 3.27 -2.58 -10.89
CA LYS A 21 2.76 -3.94 -10.59
C LYS A 21 3.17 -4.41 -9.20
N LYS A 22 4.31 -3.89 -8.72
CA LYS A 22 4.93 -4.23 -7.44
C LYS A 22 5.66 -3.02 -6.89
N LEU A 23 5.56 -2.88 -5.58
CA LEU A 23 6.23 -1.86 -4.80
C LEU A 23 6.81 -2.49 -3.54
N THR A 24 8.11 -2.34 -3.36
CA THR A 24 8.79 -2.61 -2.09
C THR A 24 9.43 -1.35 -1.57
N GLY A 25 9.55 -1.21 -0.25
CA GLY A 25 10.14 0.00 0.30
C GLY A 25 10.34 0.01 1.79
N GLU A 26 11.22 0.93 2.20
CA GLU A 26 11.56 1.23 3.57
C GLU A 26 11.54 2.76 3.74
N ILE A 27 10.72 3.21 4.70
CA ILE A 27 10.58 4.61 5.07
C ILE A 27 10.80 4.73 6.58
N SER A 28 11.77 5.54 6.97
CA SER A 28 12.05 5.94 8.36
C SER A 28 12.71 7.31 8.39
N PHE A 29 12.97 7.85 9.59
CA PHE A 29 13.74 9.08 9.70
C PHE A 29 15.10 8.97 8.99
N GLY A 30 15.37 9.89 8.06
CA GLY A 30 16.59 9.93 7.24
C GLY A 30 16.70 8.87 6.13
N ILE A 31 15.75 7.93 6.02
CA ILE A 31 15.79 6.84 5.02
C ILE A 31 14.48 6.79 4.25
N VAL A 32 14.57 6.98 2.94
CA VAL A 32 13.48 6.71 2.01
C VAL A 32 14.07 5.91 0.85
N LYS A 33 13.77 4.61 0.83
CA LYS A 33 14.16 3.67 -0.21
C LYS A 33 12.91 3.02 -0.76
N ILE A 34 12.70 3.16 -2.06
CA ILE A 34 11.55 2.58 -2.73
C ILE A 34 12.04 1.91 -4.01
N ASP A 35 11.63 0.66 -4.20
CA ASP A 35 11.86 -0.11 -5.41
C ASP A 35 10.51 -0.46 -6.03
N GLY A 36 10.28 -0.05 -7.27
CA GLY A 36 9.05 -0.27 -8.01
C GLY A 36 9.30 -1.00 -9.32
N GLU A 37 8.35 -1.85 -9.70
CA GLU A 37 8.37 -2.57 -10.97
C GLU A 37 7.12 -2.25 -11.80
N PHE A 38 7.27 -2.16 -13.11
CA PHE A 38 6.16 -2.03 -14.04
C PHE A 38 5.94 -3.30 -14.87
N ASP A 39 4.74 -3.47 -15.43
CA ASP A 39 4.46 -4.50 -16.46
C ASP A 39 4.79 -4.00 -17.87
N ALA A 40 4.64 -2.70 -18.11
CA ALA A 40 4.92 -2.04 -19.37
C ALA A 40 5.99 -0.96 -19.18
N LEU A 41 6.71 -0.63 -20.26
CA LEU A 41 7.76 0.39 -20.22
C LEU A 41 7.18 1.74 -19.78
N PRO A 42 7.60 2.30 -18.62
CA PRO A 42 7.07 3.56 -18.15
C PRO A 42 7.59 4.74 -18.97
N GLN A 43 6.78 5.80 -19.03
CA GLN A 43 7.17 7.11 -19.54
C GLN A 43 7.45 8.03 -18.37
N ALA A 44 8.51 8.83 -18.47
CA ALA A 44 8.83 9.85 -17.48
C ALA A 44 8.58 11.23 -18.07
N SER A 45 7.91 12.08 -17.31
CA SER A 45 7.73 13.50 -17.60
C SER A 45 8.13 14.31 -16.37
N SER A 46 8.44 15.59 -16.59
CA SER A 46 8.74 16.53 -15.52
C SER A 46 7.92 17.79 -15.73
N SER A 47 7.28 18.26 -14.67
CA SER A 47 6.56 19.54 -14.65
C SER A 47 6.94 20.27 -13.37
N GLU A 48 7.50 21.47 -13.53
CA GLU A 48 8.05 22.25 -12.41
C GLU A 48 9.05 21.41 -11.60
N ASP A 49 8.78 21.21 -10.31
CA ASP A 49 9.62 20.47 -9.37
C ASP A 49 9.23 18.99 -9.24
N VAL A 50 8.24 18.51 -10.00
CA VAL A 50 7.72 17.15 -9.91
C VAL A 50 8.18 16.30 -11.09
N VAL A 51 8.64 15.08 -10.80
CA VAL A 51 8.85 14.05 -11.82
C VAL A 51 7.73 13.03 -11.72
N GLU A 52 7.02 12.84 -12.83
CA GLU A 52 6.01 11.81 -12.97
C GLU A 52 6.57 10.64 -13.79
N VAL A 53 6.39 9.42 -13.30
CA VAL A 53 6.74 8.18 -14.00
C VAL A 53 5.50 7.30 -14.07
N SER A 54 4.98 7.10 -15.27
CA SER A 54 3.70 6.42 -15.47
C SER A 54 3.81 5.34 -16.55
N SER A 55 3.25 4.16 -16.29
CA SER A 55 3.00 3.14 -17.32
C SER A 55 1.55 3.16 -17.82
N GLY A 56 0.85 4.28 -17.65
CA GLY A 56 -0.55 4.49 -18.01
C GLY A 56 -1.44 4.87 -16.82
N GLY A 57 -2.54 5.56 -17.10
CA GLY A 57 -3.48 6.05 -16.08
C GLY A 57 -3.04 7.37 -15.44
N THR A 58 -3.75 7.76 -14.38
CA THR A 58 -3.49 8.98 -13.59
C THR A 58 -3.45 8.62 -12.11
N PHE A 59 -2.70 9.37 -11.31
CA PHE A 59 -2.75 9.22 -9.86
C PHE A 59 -4.15 9.59 -9.35
N GLU A 60 -4.77 8.68 -8.60
CA GLU A 60 -6.05 8.93 -7.95
C GLU A 60 -5.99 8.46 -6.51
N SER A 61 -6.65 9.16 -5.58
CA SER A 61 -6.62 8.80 -4.15
C SER A 61 -8.02 8.52 -3.60
N ASP A 62 -8.19 7.43 -2.85
CA ASP A 62 -9.39 7.21 -2.01
C ASP A 62 -9.18 7.84 -0.63
N VAL A 63 -9.58 9.11 -0.49
CA VAL A 63 -9.43 9.85 0.78
C VAL A 63 -10.47 9.44 1.83
N SER A 64 -11.65 8.99 1.39
CA SER A 64 -12.77 8.65 2.28
C SER A 64 -12.73 7.20 2.77
N GLY A 65 -11.93 6.33 2.13
CA GLY A 65 -11.96 4.90 2.40
C GLY A 65 -13.22 4.23 1.85
N SER A 66 -13.84 4.82 0.83
CA SER A 66 -15.02 4.28 0.15
C SER A 66 -14.74 2.96 -0.57
N GLY A 67 -13.50 2.76 -1.02
CA GLY A 67 -13.05 1.52 -1.65
C GLY A 67 -12.69 0.42 -0.67
N VAL A 68 -12.73 0.65 0.64
CA VAL A 68 -12.57 -0.41 1.65
C VAL A 68 -13.87 -1.23 1.73
N ILE A 69 -13.78 -2.51 1.38
CA ILE A 69 -14.90 -3.47 1.36
C ILE A 69 -15.08 -4.08 2.76
N SER A 70 -13.99 -4.60 3.33
CA SER A 70 -14.01 -5.23 4.66
C SER A 70 -12.73 -4.90 5.45
N LEU A 71 -12.86 -4.89 6.77
CA LEU A 71 -11.79 -4.66 7.72
C LEU A 71 -11.88 -5.70 8.84
N ASN A 72 -10.84 -6.50 9.01
CA ASN A 72 -10.75 -7.50 10.07
C ASN A 72 -9.53 -7.19 10.93
N GLU A 73 -9.74 -7.00 12.23
CA GLU A 73 -8.67 -6.83 13.21
C GLU A 73 -8.11 -8.19 13.62
N LEU A 74 -6.78 -8.27 13.74
CA LEU A 74 -6.00 -9.42 14.18
C LEU A 74 -5.22 -9.06 15.44
N GLU A 75 -4.62 -10.05 16.09
CA GLU A 75 -3.75 -9.82 17.26
C GLU A 75 -2.53 -8.94 16.91
N ASP A 76 -2.01 -9.06 15.69
CA ASP A 76 -0.81 -8.37 15.21
C ASP A 76 -1.09 -7.21 14.24
N GLY A 77 -2.37 -6.88 13.99
CA GLY A 77 -2.75 -5.77 13.11
C GLY A 77 -4.09 -5.96 12.40
N TYR A 78 -4.13 -5.82 11.07
CA TYR A 78 -5.37 -5.73 10.29
C TYR A 78 -5.27 -6.44 8.94
N ILE A 79 -6.39 -7.00 8.48
CA ILE A 79 -6.60 -7.42 7.09
C ILE A 79 -7.65 -6.49 6.47
N ILE A 80 -7.31 -5.93 5.31
CA ILE A 80 -8.19 -5.01 4.59
C ILE A 80 -8.47 -5.59 3.20
N GLU A 81 -9.74 -5.79 2.89
CA GLU A 81 -10.19 -6.05 1.52
C GLU A 81 -10.68 -4.74 0.92
N PHE A 82 -10.27 -4.47 -0.31
CA PHE A 82 -10.52 -3.20 -0.96
C PHE A 82 -10.71 -3.38 -2.47
N SER A 83 -11.45 -2.47 -3.09
CA SER A 83 -11.39 -2.19 -4.52
C SER A 83 -10.44 -1.03 -4.83
N LYS A 84 -10.24 -0.15 -3.82
CA LYS A 84 -9.25 0.92 -3.82
C LYS A 84 -8.94 1.34 -2.39
N VAL A 85 -7.67 1.59 -2.08
CA VAL A 85 -7.28 2.13 -0.77
C VAL A 85 -6.07 3.03 -0.89
N THR A 86 -6.11 4.21 -0.26
CA THR A 86 -4.95 5.10 -0.12
C THR A 86 -4.44 5.09 1.31
N ILE A 87 -3.18 4.71 1.48
CA ILE A 87 -2.46 4.76 2.74
C ILE A 87 -1.52 5.95 2.70
N LYS A 88 -1.64 6.85 3.67
CA LYS A 88 -0.78 8.04 3.76
C LYS A 88 0.28 7.82 4.83
N PHE A 89 1.44 8.41 4.63
CA PHE A 89 2.48 8.44 5.64
C PHE A 89 3.15 9.81 5.72
N ASP A 90 3.66 10.12 6.90
CA ASP A 90 4.51 11.27 7.17
C ASP A 90 5.58 10.86 8.19
N VAL A 91 6.76 11.45 8.08
CA VAL A 91 7.84 11.27 9.05
C VAL A 91 7.93 12.52 9.90
N ASP A 92 7.73 12.36 11.21
CA ASP A 92 7.91 13.42 12.18
C ASP A 92 9.40 13.55 12.52
N GLU A 93 10.03 14.63 12.06
CA GLU A 93 11.45 14.89 12.28
C GLU A 93 11.81 15.15 13.75
N THR A 94 10.84 15.55 14.58
CA THR A 94 11.06 15.82 16.00
C THR A 94 11.12 14.53 16.80
N THR A 95 10.26 13.57 16.47
CA THR A 95 10.15 12.30 17.20
C THR A 95 10.88 11.15 16.51
N GLY A 96 11.26 11.31 15.24
CA GLY A 96 11.83 10.27 14.40
C GLY A 96 10.84 9.14 14.06
N LYS A 97 9.56 9.32 14.34
CA LYS A 97 8.50 8.32 14.11
C LYS A 97 7.81 8.56 12.77
N VAL A 98 7.39 7.47 12.15
CA VAL A 98 6.52 7.46 10.97
C VAL A 98 5.08 7.36 11.46
N SER A 99 4.23 8.28 11.00
CA SER A 99 2.78 8.18 11.14
C SER A 99 2.22 7.55 9.87
N ILE A 100 1.44 6.48 10.00
CA ILE A 100 0.81 5.76 8.88
C ILE A 100 -0.70 5.87 9.05
N LYS A 101 -1.36 6.61 8.17
CA LYS A 101 -2.81 6.79 8.16
C LYS A 101 -3.46 5.83 7.19
N VAL A 102 -4.25 4.92 7.73
CA VAL A 102 -4.97 3.89 6.99
C VAL A 102 -6.47 4.15 7.09
N PRO A 103 -7.22 4.22 5.97
CA PRO A 103 -8.65 4.43 6.00
C PRO A 103 -9.38 3.38 6.85
N ARG A 104 -10.37 3.82 7.64
CA ARG A 104 -11.17 3.01 8.58
C ARG A 104 -10.41 2.34 9.75
N VAL A 105 -9.08 2.32 9.74
CA VAL A 105 -8.25 1.86 10.87
C VAL A 105 -7.86 3.03 11.77
N GLY A 106 -7.36 4.13 11.19
CA GLY A 106 -6.85 5.28 11.93
C GLY A 106 -5.37 5.56 11.67
N ILE A 107 -4.68 6.09 12.67
CA ILE A 107 -3.26 6.45 12.59
C ILE A 107 -2.44 5.46 13.41
N LEU A 108 -1.51 4.78 12.77
CA LEU A 108 -0.49 3.93 13.38
C LEU A 108 0.81 4.73 13.51
N LYS A 109 1.57 4.52 14.57
CA LYS A 109 2.89 5.15 14.76
C LYS A 109 3.97 4.10 14.92
N ALA A 110 5.07 4.25 14.20
CA ALA A 110 6.16 3.28 14.16
C ALA A 110 7.52 3.97 14.00
N SER A 111 8.62 3.27 14.29
CA SER A 111 9.98 3.71 13.92
C SER A 111 10.22 3.63 12.40
N LYS A 112 9.49 2.74 11.71
CA LYS A 112 9.66 2.46 10.29
C LYS A 112 8.36 1.94 9.64
N LEU A 113 8.19 2.28 8.37
CA LEU A 113 7.21 1.69 7.46
C LEU A 113 7.93 0.81 6.43
N LEU A 114 7.47 -0.45 6.32
CA LEU A 114 7.90 -1.42 5.34
C LEU A 114 6.77 -1.74 4.37
N LEU A 115 7.09 -1.80 3.08
CA LEU A 115 6.14 -2.04 2.00
C LEU A 115 6.59 -3.27 1.21
N ASP A 116 5.64 -4.16 0.93
CA ASP A 116 5.77 -5.22 -0.07
C ASP A 116 4.39 -5.50 -0.67
N VAL A 117 3.96 -4.61 -1.57
CA VAL A 117 2.62 -4.63 -2.14
C VAL A 117 2.68 -4.89 -3.65
N GLY A 118 1.83 -5.78 -4.12
CA GLY A 118 1.59 -6.06 -5.53
C GLY A 118 0.16 -5.70 -5.95
N GLY A 119 -0.05 -5.58 -7.26
CA GLY A 119 -1.31 -5.14 -7.87
C GLY A 119 -1.10 -3.87 -8.68
N ASN A 120 -2.13 -3.05 -8.85
CA ASN A 120 -1.99 -1.75 -9.50
C ASN A 120 -1.72 -0.67 -8.44
N VAL A 121 -0.44 -0.31 -8.30
CA VAL A 121 0.06 0.57 -7.24
C VAL A 121 0.45 1.93 -7.83
N SER A 122 0.09 2.99 -7.13
CA SER A 122 0.53 4.35 -7.42
C SER A 122 1.08 5.01 -6.16
N ILE A 123 2.04 5.91 -6.32
CA ILE A 123 2.73 6.60 -5.22
C ILE A 123 2.80 8.08 -5.55
N ASN A 124 2.54 8.93 -4.57
CA ASN A 124 2.91 10.32 -4.60
C ASN A 124 3.77 10.58 -3.36
N LEU A 125 5.00 11.04 -3.55
CA LEU A 125 6.00 11.17 -2.50
C LEU A 125 6.73 12.51 -2.61
N ILE A 126 6.82 13.21 -1.48
CA ILE A 126 7.68 14.37 -1.28
C ILE A 126 8.67 13.98 -0.18
N VAL A 127 9.97 14.19 -0.41
CA VAL A 127 11.03 13.92 0.58
C VAL A 127 11.77 15.14 1.08
N SER A 128 11.56 16.29 0.44
CA SER A 128 12.13 17.58 0.84
C SER A 128 11.14 18.68 0.52
N PRO A 129 10.87 19.62 1.44
CA PRO A 129 11.52 19.78 2.74
C PRO A 129 11.04 18.82 3.84
N PHE A 130 9.98 18.04 3.60
CA PHE A 130 9.44 17.07 4.54
C PHE A 130 9.29 15.71 3.84
N VAL A 131 9.30 14.63 4.61
CA VAL A 131 8.98 13.29 4.09
C VAL A 131 7.50 12.98 4.31
N VAL A 132 6.72 13.09 3.24
CA VAL A 132 5.28 12.77 3.20
C VAL A 132 4.93 12.02 1.93
N GLY A 133 3.99 11.09 2.01
CA GLY A 133 3.56 10.37 0.83
C GLY A 133 2.21 9.70 0.96
N ALA A 134 1.73 9.24 -0.18
CA ALA A 134 0.50 8.48 -0.31
C ALA A 134 0.74 7.31 -1.27
N ILE A 135 0.36 6.12 -0.85
CA ILE A 135 0.39 4.90 -1.65
C ILE A 135 -1.06 4.51 -1.91
N THR A 136 -1.43 4.41 -3.18
CA THR A 136 -2.76 3.97 -3.58
C THR A 136 -2.67 2.62 -4.27
N LEU A 137 -3.45 1.67 -3.77
CA LEU A 137 -3.70 0.39 -4.39
C LEU A 137 -5.05 0.48 -5.10
N SER A 138 -5.08 0.21 -6.40
CA SER A 138 -6.23 0.45 -7.29
C SER A 138 -6.62 -0.82 -8.07
N ASN A 139 -7.24 -1.76 -7.38
CA ASN A 139 -7.88 -2.96 -7.91
C ASN A 139 -8.49 -3.73 -6.73
N ASP A 140 -9.39 -4.67 -7.03
CA ASP A 140 -9.84 -5.62 -6.01
C ASP A 140 -8.64 -6.39 -5.47
N GLY A 141 -8.51 -6.42 -4.15
CA GLY A 141 -7.36 -7.04 -3.48
C GLY A 141 -7.49 -7.07 -1.97
N LYS A 142 -6.51 -7.74 -1.35
CA LYS A 142 -6.37 -7.84 0.09
C LYS A 142 -4.96 -7.44 0.50
N ILE A 143 -4.84 -6.64 1.55
CA ILE A 143 -3.57 -6.35 2.23
C ILE A 143 -3.64 -6.77 3.69
N LYS A 144 -2.49 -7.21 4.22
CA LYS A 144 -2.24 -7.33 5.64
C LYS A 144 -1.38 -6.17 6.11
N ILE A 145 -1.77 -5.59 7.23
CA ILE A 145 -1.03 -4.54 7.92
C ILE A 145 -0.66 -5.10 9.29
N THR A 146 0.63 -5.28 9.57
CA THR A 146 1.08 -5.59 10.93
C THR A 146 1.51 -4.31 11.63
N ALA A 147 1.15 -4.14 12.90
CA ALA A 147 1.46 -2.95 13.69
C ALA A 147 2.29 -3.30 14.92
N GLY A 148 3.39 -2.58 15.13
CA GLY A 148 4.31 -2.74 16.26
C GLY A 148 5.30 -1.59 16.29
N ASP A 149 6.57 -1.86 16.65
CA ASP A 149 7.61 -0.83 16.46
C ASP A 149 7.85 -0.54 14.98
N GLU A 150 7.62 -1.51 14.10
CA GLU A 150 7.56 -1.33 12.65
C GLU A 150 6.13 -1.57 12.16
N VAL A 151 5.67 -0.78 11.18
CA VAL A 151 4.45 -1.08 10.43
C VAL A 151 4.85 -1.72 9.11
N ARG A 152 4.27 -2.88 8.80
CA ARG A 152 4.48 -3.56 7.52
C ARG A 152 3.16 -3.68 6.78
N ILE A 153 3.16 -3.37 5.50
CA ILE A 153 2.01 -3.51 4.60
C ILE A 153 2.39 -4.49 3.50
N THR A 154 1.69 -5.61 3.45
CA THR A 154 1.91 -6.66 2.44
C THR A 154 0.64 -6.97 1.68
N SER A 155 0.73 -7.21 0.37
CA SER A 155 -0.39 -7.82 -0.35
C SER A 155 -0.55 -9.27 0.08
N GLU A 156 -1.77 -9.67 0.39
CA GLU A 156 -2.11 -11.09 0.52
C GLU A 156 -2.32 -11.60 -0.90
N LEU A 157 -1.45 -12.52 -1.34
CA LEU A 157 -1.75 -13.27 -2.55
C LEU A 157 -2.99 -14.10 -2.27
N GLU A 158 -3.98 -14.08 -3.17
CA GLU A 158 -4.96 -15.15 -3.19
C GLU A 158 -4.17 -16.43 -3.45
N ASP A 159 -3.96 -17.23 -2.40
CA ASP A 159 -3.48 -18.59 -2.53
C ASP A 159 -4.43 -19.32 -3.47
N SER A 160 -4.02 -19.40 -4.72
CA SER A 160 -4.61 -20.32 -5.68
C SER A 160 -4.30 -21.73 -5.18
N SER A 161 -5.28 -22.28 -4.45
CA SER A 161 -5.60 -23.68 -4.20
C SER A 161 -5.16 -24.37 -2.88
N VAL A 162 -6.21 -24.92 -2.24
CA VAL A 162 -6.31 -26.13 -1.38
C VAL A 162 -6.52 -25.87 0.12
N GLY A 163 -7.78 -25.93 0.58
CA GLY A 163 -8.05 -25.91 2.03
C GLY A 163 -9.51 -25.93 2.50
N GLY A 164 -10.36 -26.81 1.95
CA GLY A 164 -11.54 -27.33 2.65
C GLY A 164 -12.63 -26.33 3.10
N SER A 165 -13.48 -25.92 2.16
CA SER A 165 -14.83 -25.46 2.50
C SER A 165 -15.62 -26.62 3.11
N LYS A 166 -15.62 -26.72 4.45
CA LYS A 166 -16.69 -27.43 5.15
C LYS A 166 -17.99 -26.65 4.92
N GLN A 167 -18.69 -27.00 3.84
CA GLN A 167 -20.13 -26.80 3.78
C GLN A 167 -20.74 -27.49 5.00
N LEU A 168 -21.17 -26.71 5.98
CA LEU A 168 -22.12 -27.17 6.98
C LEU A 168 -23.46 -27.41 6.25
N GLN A 169 -23.62 -28.62 5.72
CA GLN A 169 -24.94 -29.13 5.36
C GLN A 169 -25.74 -29.31 6.65
N VAL A 170 -26.65 -28.38 6.90
CA VAL A 170 -27.70 -28.54 7.89
C VAL A 170 -28.62 -29.66 7.37
N GLN A 171 -28.40 -30.90 7.84
CA GLN A 171 -29.38 -31.97 7.67
C GLN A 171 -30.64 -31.58 8.45
N ARG A 172 -31.70 -31.17 7.73
CA ARG A 172 -33.05 -31.14 8.27
C ARG A 172 -33.49 -32.58 8.47
N ALA A 173 -33.58 -33.03 9.72
CA ALA A 173 -34.25 -34.26 10.07
C ALA A 173 -35.75 -34.13 9.76
N SER A 174 -36.21 -34.75 8.67
CA SER A 174 -37.64 -35.00 8.49
C SER A 174 -38.02 -36.24 9.29
N GLY A 175 -38.52 -36.03 10.51
CA GLY A 175 -39.27 -37.05 11.23
C GLY A 175 -40.56 -37.33 10.47
N ARG A 176 -40.78 -38.58 10.09
CA ARG A 176 -42.08 -39.06 9.61
C ARG A 176 -42.69 -39.91 10.71
N ALA A 177 -43.88 -39.47 11.15
CA ALA A 177 -44.82 -40.21 11.96
C ALA A 177 -45.39 -41.41 11.19
#